data_AF-A0AAD1RU04-F1
#
_entry.id   AF-A0AAD1RU04-F1
#
_cell.length_a   1.000
_cell.length_b   1.000
_cell.length_c   1.000
_cell.angle_alpha   90.00
_cell.angle_beta   90.00
_cell.angle_gamma   90.00
#
_symmetry.space_group_name_H-M   'P 1'
#
loop_
_entity.id
_entity.type
_entity.pdbx_description
1 polymer ?
#
loop_
_entity_poly.entity_id
_entity_poly.type
_entity_poly.pdbx_seq_one_letter_code
_entity_poly.pdbx_strand_id
1 'polypeptide(L)'
;MKPNYLDPTILDPQLYVDPSHSPVELDLDNRSSTLLGSSASRSSGDVQSTNTLPDWYSLFASLPKLEDFNNLIDEVKQTLQTELFDLRQSLTSLKTRVQTSEIQHTETSQNVAMQQQSSHIIDMQHQLENIENRQHRNNIRVMGIEWVKGQEDDALFNLILGHPSSKPIAIDRSHRDFHLYPPLLPFQEI
;
A
#
# COMPACT_ATOMS: atom_id res chain seq x y z
N MET A 1 -2.20 48.16 -8.31
CA MET A 1 -2.08 46.71 -8.56
C MET A 1 -1.96 46.02 -7.20
N LYS A 2 -2.94 45.18 -6.85
CA LYS A 2 -3.07 44.57 -5.51
C LYS A 2 -2.22 43.29 -5.43
N PRO A 3 -1.59 42.97 -4.29
CA PRO A 3 -1.03 41.65 -4.05
C PRO A 3 -2.17 40.66 -3.71
N ASN A 4 -2.14 39.49 -4.35
CA ASN A 4 -3.01 38.36 -4.04
C ASN A 4 -2.60 37.77 -2.69
N TYR A 5 -3.54 37.76 -1.75
CA TYR A 5 -3.47 36.95 -0.54
C TYR A 5 -3.73 35.49 -0.92
N LEU A 6 -2.83 34.59 -0.51
CA LEU A 6 -3.06 33.16 -0.51
C LEU A 6 -3.86 32.80 0.76
N ASP A 7 -4.96 32.11 0.55
CA ASP A 7 -5.87 31.55 1.56
C ASP A 7 -5.26 30.27 2.15
N PRO A 8 -5.00 30.17 3.47
CA PRO A 8 -4.47 28.97 4.10
C PRO A 8 -5.57 28.28 4.88
N THR A 9 -6.56 27.73 4.19
CA THR A 9 -7.52 26.82 4.81
C THR A 9 -8.00 25.83 3.76
N ILE A 10 -7.75 24.54 4.02
CA ILE A 10 -8.28 23.30 3.40
C ILE A 10 -7.06 22.34 3.28
N LEU A 11 -6.95 21.19 3.92
CA LEU A 11 -7.71 20.41 4.90
C LEU A 11 -6.69 19.38 5.41
N ASP A 12 -6.51 19.23 6.72
CA ASP A 12 -5.81 18.07 7.31
C ASP A 12 -6.51 16.78 6.84
N PRO A 13 -5.80 15.81 6.24
CA PRO A 13 -6.30 14.46 6.19
C PRO A 13 -6.12 13.88 7.60
N GLN A 14 -7.22 13.91 8.33
CA GLN A 14 -7.49 13.09 9.50
C GLN A 14 -6.81 11.73 9.37
N LEU A 15 -6.01 11.41 10.39
CA LEU A 15 -5.63 10.07 10.82
C LEU A 15 -6.84 9.13 10.74
N TYR A 16 -7.00 8.44 9.61
CA TYR A 16 -7.88 7.29 9.53
C TYR A 16 -7.12 6.10 10.13
N VAL A 17 -7.27 5.92 11.44
CA VAL A 17 -6.90 4.68 12.11
C VAL A 17 -8.00 3.68 11.80
N ASP A 18 -7.67 2.69 10.98
CA ASP A 18 -8.56 1.58 10.66
C ASP A 18 -8.95 0.82 11.95
N PRO A 19 -10.25 0.70 12.30
CA PRO A 19 -10.69 -0.03 13.48
C PRO A 19 -10.74 -1.56 13.25
N SER A 20 -10.16 -2.09 12.17
CA SER A 20 -10.14 -3.53 11.87
C SER A 20 -9.11 -4.35 12.67
N HIS A 21 -8.49 -3.78 13.71
CA HIS A 21 -7.75 -4.56 14.70
C HIS A 21 -8.72 -5.46 15.49
N SER A 22 -8.89 -6.68 14.98
CA SER A 22 -9.30 -7.85 15.77
C SER A 22 -8.48 -7.87 17.06
N PRO A 23 -9.12 -8.02 18.24
CA PRO A 23 -8.35 -8.28 19.44
C PRO A 23 -7.57 -9.56 19.20
N VAL A 24 -6.25 -9.49 19.35
CA VAL A 24 -5.42 -10.68 19.50
C VAL A 24 -5.91 -11.32 20.80
N GLU A 25 -6.66 -12.41 20.70
CA GLU A 25 -6.93 -13.30 21.82
C GLU A 25 -5.57 -13.74 22.37
N LEU A 26 -5.19 -13.13 23.48
CA LEU A 26 -4.16 -13.68 24.35
C LEU A 26 -4.76 -14.96 24.95
N ASP A 27 -4.47 -16.10 24.32
CA ASP A 27 -4.58 -17.42 24.95
C ASP A 27 -3.59 -17.45 26.12
N LEU A 28 -3.98 -16.84 27.24
CA LEU A 28 -3.47 -17.18 28.55
C LEU A 28 -4.09 -18.54 28.92
N ASP A 29 -3.49 -19.60 28.40
CA ASP A 29 -3.66 -20.93 28.93
C ASP A 29 -3.05 -20.98 30.34
N ASN A 30 -3.92 -20.59 31.26
CA ASN A 30 -3.89 -20.76 32.69
C ASN A 30 -3.75 -22.24 33.03
N ARG A 31 -2.51 -22.76 33.04
CA ARG A 31 -2.18 -24.04 33.65
C ARG A 31 -2.03 -23.90 35.17
N SER A 32 -3.13 -23.56 35.84
CA SER A 32 -3.37 -23.92 37.23
C SER A 32 -4.30 -25.12 37.26
N SER A 33 -3.71 -26.32 37.30
CA SER A 33 -4.46 -27.56 37.54
C SER A 33 -4.07 -28.15 38.89
N THR A 34 -4.91 -27.80 39.88
CA THR A 34 -5.46 -28.69 40.91
C THR A 34 -4.63 -29.90 41.32
N LEU A 35 -4.00 -29.74 42.49
CA LEU A 35 -4.15 -30.65 43.63
C LEU A 35 -5.50 -31.39 43.61
N LEU A 36 -5.48 -32.73 43.48
CA LEU A 36 -6.17 -33.67 44.40
C LEU A 36 -5.99 -35.14 43.98
N GLY A 37 -5.51 -35.96 44.92
CA GLY A 37 -5.82 -37.40 45.08
C GLY A 37 -5.06 -38.38 44.18
N SER A 38 -4.62 -39.55 44.61
CA SER A 38 -4.73 -40.29 45.86
C SER A 38 -3.80 -41.50 45.74
N SER A 39 -3.13 -41.92 46.81
CA SER A 39 -3.15 -43.34 47.22
C SER A 39 -2.29 -43.55 48.46
N ALA A 40 -2.94 -44.10 49.47
CA ALA A 40 -2.39 -44.45 50.77
C ALA A 40 -1.29 -45.51 50.66
N SER A 41 -0.13 -45.21 51.27
CA SER A 41 0.74 -46.23 51.84
C SER A 41 0.66 -46.10 53.35
N ARG A 42 -0.14 -46.99 53.94
CA ARG A 42 -0.15 -47.26 55.37
C ARG A 42 1.22 -47.79 55.77
N SER A 43 2.01 -46.99 56.47
CA SER A 43 3.10 -47.48 57.32
C SER A 43 2.77 -47.11 58.75
N SER A 44 2.42 -48.14 59.51
CA SER A 44 2.21 -48.09 60.95
C SER A 44 3.58 -47.92 61.60
N GLY A 45 3.91 -46.70 61.99
CA GLY A 45 5.09 -46.38 62.80
C GLY A 45 4.65 -45.51 63.95
N ASP A 46 4.77 -46.04 65.17
CA ASP A 46 4.50 -45.40 66.45
C ASP A 46 4.99 -43.95 66.48
N VAL A 47 4.06 -42.99 66.49
CA VAL A 47 4.36 -41.62 66.92
C VAL A 47 4.37 -41.64 68.45
N GLN A 48 5.50 -42.08 69.01
CA GLN A 48 5.87 -41.66 70.35
C GLN A 48 6.08 -40.15 70.29
N SER A 49 5.10 -39.42 70.82
CA SER A 49 5.22 -38.00 71.14
C SER A 49 6.20 -37.87 72.31
N THR A 50 7.49 -37.99 72.03
CA THR A 50 8.53 -37.58 72.95
C THR A 50 8.65 -36.07 72.82
N ASN A 51 8.18 -35.35 73.85
CA ASN A 51 8.44 -33.92 74.07
C ASN A 51 9.94 -33.67 74.32
N THR A 52 10.80 -34.04 73.38
CA THR A 52 12.19 -33.58 73.34
C THR A 52 12.17 -32.28 72.58
N LEU A 53 12.36 -31.17 73.31
CA LEU A 53 12.63 -29.86 72.73
C LEU A 53 13.58 -30.04 71.54
N PRO A 54 13.27 -29.45 70.36
CA PRO A 54 14.11 -29.62 69.19
C PRO A 54 15.54 -29.21 69.54
N ASP A 55 16.50 -30.09 69.27
CA ASP A 55 17.90 -29.83 69.53
C ASP A 55 18.30 -28.57 68.77
N TRP A 56 18.51 -27.48 69.50
CA TRP A 56 18.73 -26.17 68.94
C TRP A 56 19.96 -26.15 68.02
N TYR A 57 20.96 -27.00 68.29
CA TYR A 57 22.11 -27.18 67.40
C TYR A 57 21.72 -27.70 66.01
N SER A 58 20.73 -28.59 65.92
CA SER A 58 20.22 -29.08 64.63
C SER A 58 19.49 -27.99 63.84
N LEU A 59 18.77 -27.10 64.55
CA LEU A 59 18.14 -25.91 63.96
C LEU A 59 19.20 -24.94 63.43
N PHE A 60 20.25 -24.65 64.18
CA PHE A 60 21.34 -23.78 63.71
C PHE A 60 22.17 -24.42 62.58
N ALA A 61 22.36 -25.74 62.59
CA ALA A 61 23.05 -26.46 61.52
C ALA A 61 22.23 -26.48 60.20
N SER A 62 20.90 -26.35 60.30
CA SER A 62 20.01 -26.25 59.13
C SER A 62 19.89 -24.84 58.55
N LEU A 63 20.47 -23.83 59.20
CA LEU A 63 20.45 -22.47 58.67
C LEU A 63 21.36 -22.39 57.43
N PRO A 64 20.89 -21.73 56.36
CA PRO A 64 21.72 -21.51 55.18
C PRO A 64 22.99 -20.75 55.58
N LYS A 65 24.11 -21.24 55.07
CA LYS A 65 25.41 -20.63 55.31
C LYS A 65 25.54 -19.37 54.45
N LEU A 66 26.44 -18.48 54.84
CA LEU A 66 26.76 -17.29 54.05
C LEU A 66 27.15 -17.64 52.60
N GLU A 67 27.77 -18.80 52.40
CA GLU A 67 28.11 -19.33 51.07
C GLU A 67 26.88 -19.63 50.21
N ASP A 68 25.80 -20.15 50.80
CA ASP A 68 24.54 -20.42 50.09
C ASP A 68 23.90 -19.12 49.58
N PHE A 69 24.00 -18.03 50.36
CA PHE A 69 23.55 -16.70 49.93
C PHE A 69 24.39 -16.14 48.79
N ASN A 70 25.71 -16.32 48.81
CA ASN A 70 26.57 -15.88 47.72
C ASN A 70 26.28 -16.66 46.44
N ASN A 71 26.07 -17.98 46.54
CA ASN A 71 25.67 -18.82 45.41
C ASN A 71 24.33 -18.38 44.83
N LEU A 72 23.33 -18.08 45.67
CA LEU A 72 22.04 -17.58 45.22
C LEU A 72 22.16 -16.21 44.53
N ILE A 73 22.99 -15.32 45.07
CA ILE A 73 23.23 -14.01 44.46
C ILE A 73 23.87 -14.17 43.07
N ASP A 74 24.83 -15.07 42.93
CA ASP A 74 25.51 -15.29 41.66
C ASP A 74 24.62 -16.01 40.65
N GLU A 75 23.77 -16.94 41.09
CA GLU A 75 22.71 -17.54 40.26
C GLU A 75 21.73 -16.48 39.75
N VAL A 76 21.22 -15.61 40.64
CA VAL A 76 20.32 -14.51 40.26
C VAL A 76 21.00 -13.56 39.27
N LYS A 77 22.27 -13.20 39.49
CA LYS A 77 23.02 -12.38 38.53
C LYS A 77 23.14 -13.06 37.18
N GLN A 78 23.45 -14.35 37.16
CA GLN A 78 23.60 -15.10 35.92
C GLN A 78 22.27 -15.18 35.17
N THR A 79 21.18 -15.50 35.85
CA THR A 79 19.84 -15.47 35.25
C THR A 79 19.50 -14.10 34.68
N LEU A 80 19.74 -13.02 35.44
CA LEU A 80 19.49 -11.66 34.94
C LEU A 80 20.34 -11.31 33.72
N GLN A 81 21.59 -11.78 33.65
CA GLN A 81 22.44 -11.56 32.48
C GLN A 81 21.93 -12.30 31.25
N THR A 82 21.49 -13.55 31.41
CA THR A 82 20.91 -14.34 30.33
C THR A 82 19.60 -13.72 29.83
N GLU A 83 18.69 -13.36 30.75
CA GLU A 83 17.43 -12.71 30.40
C GLU A 83 17.65 -11.37 29.69
N LEU A 84 18.61 -10.56 30.15
CA LEU A 84 18.97 -9.31 29.45
C LEU A 84 19.55 -9.55 28.06
N PHE A 85 20.31 -10.62 27.88
CA PHE A 85 20.84 -10.99 26.57
C PHE A 85 19.70 -11.40 25.63
N ASP A 86 18.78 -12.26 26.10
CA ASP A 86 17.64 -12.74 25.32
C ASP A 86 16.68 -11.60 24.95
N LEU A 87 16.47 -10.65 25.86
CA LEU A 87 15.70 -9.43 25.59
C LEU A 87 16.38 -8.56 24.52
N ARG A 88 17.70 -8.38 24.58
CA ARG A 88 18.45 -7.63 23.55
C ARG A 88 18.36 -8.30 22.20
N GLN A 89 18.45 -9.63 22.15
CA GLN A 89 18.31 -10.39 20.92
C GLN A 89 16.89 -10.25 20.35
N SER A 90 15.87 -10.39 21.19
CA SER A 90 14.46 -10.24 20.82
C SER A 90 14.16 -8.83 20.31
N LEU A 91 14.69 -7.80 20.97
CA LEU A 91 14.54 -6.41 20.54
C LEU A 91 15.24 -6.14 19.21
N THR A 92 16.42 -6.71 19.00
CA THR A 92 17.14 -6.59 17.71
C THR A 92 16.37 -7.28 16.58
N SER A 93 15.83 -8.48 16.84
CA SER A 93 14.98 -9.21 15.90
C SER A 93 13.67 -8.46 15.59
N LEU A 94 13.04 -7.87 16.61
CA LEU A 94 11.84 -7.06 16.42
C LEU A 94 12.14 -5.82 15.59
N LYS A 95 13.26 -5.13 15.88
CA LYS A 95 13.71 -3.98 15.10
C LYS A 95 13.88 -4.33 13.62
N THR A 96 14.55 -5.43 13.29
CA THR A 96 14.74 -5.83 11.89
C THR A 96 13.42 -6.17 11.22
N ARG A 97 12.52 -6.89 11.90
CA ARG A 97 11.18 -7.20 11.37
C ARG A 97 10.36 -5.96 11.08
N VAL A 98 10.37 -4.98 11.99
CA VAL A 98 9.68 -3.69 11.78
C VAL A 98 10.27 -2.95 10.59
N GLN A 99 11.60 -2.83 10.51
CA GLN A 99 12.26 -2.17 9.39
C GLN A 99 11.94 -2.84 8.04
N THR A 100 11.97 -4.18 7.98
CA THR A 100 11.59 -4.91 6.75
C THR A 100 10.13 -4.66 6.39
N SER A 101 9.22 -4.66 7.36
CA SER A 101 7.80 -4.40 7.14
C SER A 101 7.55 -2.97 6.63
N GLU A 102 8.25 -1.98 7.18
CA GLU A 102 8.15 -0.58 6.74
C GLU A 102 8.63 -0.43 5.30
N ILE A 103 9.77 -1.04 4.95
CA ILE A 103 10.30 -1.02 3.58
C ILE A 103 9.28 -1.64 2.61
N GLN A 104 8.78 -2.85 2.92
CA GLN A 104 7.78 -3.52 2.08
C GLN A 104 6.49 -2.70 1.92
N HIS A 105 6.05 -2.04 2.99
CA HIS A 105 4.87 -1.19 2.95
C HIS A 105 5.08 0.04 2.07
N THR A 106 6.25 0.70 2.16
CA THR A 106 6.59 1.85 1.30
C THR A 106 6.68 1.46 -0.17
N GLU A 107 7.35 0.34 -0.49
CA GLU A 107 7.46 -0.16 -1.87
C GLU A 107 6.08 -0.52 -2.45
N THR A 108 5.25 -1.21 -1.68
CA THR A 108 3.90 -1.60 -2.12
C THR A 108 3.04 -0.36 -2.36
N SER A 109 3.05 0.59 -1.43
CA SER A 109 2.28 1.84 -1.54
C SER A 109 2.71 2.67 -2.74
N GLN A 110 4.02 2.74 -2.99
CA GLN A 110 4.56 3.43 -4.15
C GLN A 110 4.16 2.75 -5.47
N ASN A 111 4.24 1.43 -5.54
CA ASN A 111 3.84 0.66 -6.73
C ASN A 111 2.35 0.83 -7.05
N VAL A 112 1.48 0.81 -6.03
CA VAL A 112 0.04 1.04 -6.21
C VAL A 112 -0.22 2.45 -6.73
N ALA A 113 0.44 3.47 -6.15
CA ALA A 113 0.30 4.85 -6.61
C ALA A 113 0.78 5.01 -8.07
N MET A 114 1.90 4.39 -8.45
CA MET A 114 2.41 4.41 -9.83
C MET A 114 1.45 3.73 -10.81
N GLN A 115 0.86 2.59 -10.43
CA GLN A 115 -0.13 1.90 -11.27
C GLN A 115 -1.39 2.76 -11.48
N GLN A 116 -1.89 3.40 -10.42
CA GLN A 116 -3.03 4.31 -10.52
C GLN A 116 -2.72 5.50 -11.44
N GLN A 117 -1.55 6.12 -11.29
CA GLN A 117 -1.11 7.20 -12.17
C GLN A 117 -1.00 6.74 -13.63
N SER A 118 -0.41 5.57 -13.87
CA SER A 118 -0.31 5.00 -15.22
C SER A 118 -1.67 4.77 -15.85
N SER A 119 -2.64 4.23 -15.10
CA SER A 119 -4.02 4.06 -15.58
C SER A 119 -4.65 5.39 -15.95
N HIS A 120 -4.47 6.41 -15.09
CA HIS A 120 -5.03 7.73 -15.35
C HIS A 120 -4.43 8.40 -16.60
N ILE A 121 -3.12 8.21 -16.83
CA ILE A 121 -2.45 8.69 -18.05
C ILE A 121 -3.05 8.03 -19.29
N ILE A 122 -3.25 6.70 -19.26
CA ILE A 122 -3.86 5.96 -20.38
C ILE A 122 -5.28 6.46 -20.66
N ASP A 123 -6.08 6.65 -19.61
CA ASP A 123 -7.44 7.16 -19.75
C ASP A 123 -7.46 8.57 -20.36
N MET A 124 -6.57 9.46 -19.91
CA MET A 124 -6.41 10.79 -20.49
C MET A 124 -5.98 10.74 -21.96
N GLN A 125 -5.06 9.84 -22.32
CA GLN A 125 -4.65 9.64 -23.72
C GLN A 125 -5.82 9.20 -24.59
N HIS A 126 -6.63 8.23 -24.14
CA HIS A 126 -7.83 7.82 -24.87
C HIS A 126 -8.86 8.94 -24.98
N GLN A 127 -9.02 9.78 -23.97
CA GLN A 127 -9.91 10.95 -24.05
C GLN A 127 -9.42 11.95 -25.10
N LEU A 128 -8.11 12.24 -25.14
CA LEU A 128 -7.52 13.13 -26.14
C LEU A 128 -7.70 12.56 -27.55
N GLU A 129 -7.39 11.28 -27.75
CA GLU A 129 -7.59 10.60 -29.04
C GLU A 129 -9.06 10.66 -29.47
N ASN A 130 -10.00 10.46 -28.55
CA ASN A 130 -11.42 10.58 -28.84
C ASN A 130 -11.84 12.00 -29.24
N ILE A 131 -11.28 13.02 -28.59
CA ILE A 131 -11.54 14.43 -28.93
C ILE A 131 -10.98 14.75 -30.32
N GLU A 132 -9.74 14.35 -30.61
CA GLU A 132 -9.09 14.53 -31.91
C GLU A 132 -9.86 13.79 -33.02
N ASN A 133 -10.25 12.54 -32.76
CA ASN A 133 -11.08 11.76 -33.68
C ASN A 133 -12.44 12.44 -33.93
N ARG A 134 -13.11 12.98 -32.88
CA ARG A 134 -14.35 13.73 -33.05
C ARG A 134 -14.14 15.01 -33.86
N GLN A 135 -13.03 15.70 -33.67
CA GLN A 135 -12.66 16.88 -34.45
C GLN A 135 -12.42 16.53 -35.93
N HIS A 136 -11.95 15.32 -36.25
CA HIS A 136 -11.69 14.89 -37.63
C HIS A 136 -12.83 14.16 -38.32
N ARG A 137 -13.76 13.54 -37.58
CA ARG A 137 -14.87 12.73 -38.15
C ARG A 137 -15.79 13.52 -39.08
N ASN A 138 -15.90 14.83 -38.90
CA ASN A 138 -16.72 15.70 -39.75
C ASN A 138 -15.90 16.48 -40.79
N ASN A 139 -14.60 16.16 -40.95
CA ASN A 139 -13.76 16.81 -41.95
C ASN A 139 -13.82 16.02 -43.26
N ILE A 140 -14.44 16.61 -44.29
CA ILE A 140 -14.42 16.06 -45.65
C ILE A 140 -13.21 16.64 -46.39
N ARG A 141 -12.34 15.76 -46.91
CA ARG A 141 -11.22 16.15 -47.77
C ARG A 141 -11.58 15.81 -49.22
N VAL A 142 -11.57 16.84 -50.07
CA VAL A 142 -11.86 16.70 -51.50
C VAL A 142 -10.57 16.91 -52.27
N MET A 143 -10.17 15.91 -53.08
CA MET A 143 -8.94 15.91 -53.87
C MET A 143 -9.28 15.76 -55.35
N GLY A 144 -8.40 16.28 -56.24
CA GLY A 144 -8.51 16.05 -57.69
C GLY A 144 -9.57 16.89 -58.41
N ILE A 145 -10.06 17.96 -57.79
CA ILE A 145 -10.98 18.90 -58.43
C ILE A 145 -10.20 20.12 -58.89
N GLU A 146 -10.29 20.41 -60.19
CA GLU A 146 -9.69 21.60 -60.77
C GLU A 146 -10.44 22.84 -60.27
N TRP A 147 -9.71 23.73 -59.59
CA TRP A 147 -10.32 24.87 -58.95
C TRP A 147 -10.64 25.97 -59.95
N VAL A 148 -11.93 26.33 -60.08
CA VAL A 148 -12.36 27.50 -60.85
C VAL A 148 -12.44 28.71 -59.91
N LYS A 149 -11.63 29.74 -60.19
CA LYS A 149 -11.58 30.97 -59.39
C LYS A 149 -12.95 31.66 -59.35
N GLY A 150 -13.50 31.84 -58.15
CA GLY A 150 -14.82 32.45 -57.92
C GLY A 150 -15.95 31.46 -57.65
N GLN A 151 -15.69 30.15 -57.68
CA GLN A 151 -16.67 29.16 -57.24
C GLN A 151 -16.79 29.19 -55.71
N GLU A 152 -18.03 29.13 -55.20
CA GLU A 152 -18.29 28.99 -53.76
C GLU A 152 -18.17 27.52 -53.35
N ASP A 153 -17.59 27.27 -52.17
CA ASP A 153 -17.37 25.91 -51.66
C ASP A 153 -18.71 25.14 -51.52
N ASP A 154 -19.79 25.83 -51.14
CA ASP A 154 -21.14 25.28 -51.01
C ASP A 154 -21.67 24.69 -52.32
N ALA A 155 -21.41 25.35 -53.45
CA ALA A 155 -21.85 24.88 -54.76
C ALA A 155 -21.12 23.58 -55.15
N LEU A 156 -19.85 23.46 -54.78
CA LEU A 156 -19.07 22.25 -55.01
C LEU A 156 -19.55 21.09 -54.14
N PHE A 157 -19.81 21.32 -52.85
CA PHE A 157 -20.34 20.29 -51.96
C PHE A 157 -21.74 19.84 -52.39
N ASN A 158 -22.61 20.76 -52.80
CA ASN A 158 -23.92 20.40 -53.34
C ASN A 158 -23.81 19.53 -54.60
N LEU A 159 -22.85 19.81 -55.49
CA LEU A 159 -22.58 18.98 -56.66
C LEU A 159 -22.16 17.55 -56.26
N ILE A 160 -21.24 17.41 -55.30
CA ILE A 160 -20.75 16.11 -54.82
C ILE A 160 -21.89 15.31 -54.15
N LEU A 161 -22.75 16.00 -53.39
CA LEU A 161 -23.87 15.38 -52.67
C LEU A 161 -25.12 15.15 -53.53
N GLY A 162 -25.11 15.55 -54.81
CA GLY A 162 -26.27 15.44 -55.71
C GLY A 162 -27.45 16.34 -55.30
N HIS A 163 -27.15 17.47 -54.65
CA HIS A 163 -28.12 18.48 -54.24
C HIS A 163 -28.16 19.65 -55.22
N PRO A 164 -29.28 20.39 -55.30
CA PRO A 164 -29.33 21.62 -56.07
C PRO A 164 -28.32 22.63 -55.51
N SER A 165 -27.63 23.36 -56.39
CA SER A 165 -26.56 24.31 -56.02
C SER A 165 -27.00 25.44 -55.09
N SER A 166 -28.31 25.70 -54.99
CA SER A 166 -28.91 26.71 -54.11
C SER A 166 -29.21 26.21 -52.70
N LYS A 167 -29.00 24.93 -52.39
CA LYS A 167 -29.29 24.39 -51.06
C LYS A 167 -28.20 24.87 -50.08
N PRO A 168 -28.56 25.54 -48.98
CA PRO A 168 -27.56 25.98 -48.00
C PRO A 168 -26.94 24.76 -47.31
N ILE A 169 -25.62 24.72 -47.24
CA ILE A 169 -24.85 23.73 -46.46
C ILE A 169 -24.20 24.48 -45.31
N ALA A 170 -24.40 24.00 -44.08
CA ALA A 170 -23.74 24.59 -42.92
C ALA A 170 -22.29 24.07 -42.83
N ILE A 171 -21.36 24.84 -43.42
CA ILE A 171 -19.92 24.60 -43.31
C ILE A 171 -19.38 25.50 -42.20
N ASP A 172 -18.87 24.90 -41.11
CA ASP A 172 -18.28 25.67 -40.00
C ASP A 172 -16.96 26.33 -40.41
N ARG A 173 -16.09 25.57 -41.10
CA ARG A 173 -14.79 26.05 -41.58
C ARG A 173 -14.42 25.35 -42.90
N SER A 174 -14.05 26.13 -43.91
CA SER A 174 -13.37 25.62 -45.09
C SER A 174 -11.93 26.13 -45.13
N HIS A 175 -11.00 25.26 -45.48
CA HIS A 175 -9.60 25.63 -45.71
C HIS A 175 -9.12 24.92 -46.96
N ARG A 176 -8.21 25.58 -47.66
CA ARG A 176 -7.64 25.06 -48.90
C ARG A 176 -6.17 24.82 -48.64
N ASP A 177 -5.78 23.56 -48.76
CA ASP A 177 -4.38 23.19 -48.65
C ASP A 177 -3.74 23.31 -50.04
N PHE A 178 -2.85 24.30 -50.18
CA PHE A 178 -2.10 24.52 -51.42
C PHE A 178 -0.78 23.76 -51.45
N HIS A 179 -0.58 22.81 -50.54
CA HIS A 179 0.56 21.91 -50.62
C HIS A 179 0.52 21.16 -51.97
N LEU A 180 1.42 21.59 -52.87
CA LEU A 180 1.73 20.95 -54.13
C LEU A 180 1.96 19.47 -53.83
N TYR A 181 1.02 18.62 -54.25
CA TYR A 181 1.29 17.20 -54.33
C TYR A 181 2.59 17.02 -55.12
N PRO A 182 3.54 16.17 -54.66
CA PRO A 182 4.70 15.85 -55.47
C PRO A 182 4.19 15.41 -56.85
N PRO A 183 4.81 15.88 -57.95
CA PRO A 183 4.36 15.55 -59.28
C PRO A 183 4.23 14.04 -59.39
N LEU A 184 3.04 13.56 -59.75
CA LEU A 184 2.81 12.16 -60.04
C LEU A 184 3.85 11.76 -61.08
N LEU A 185 4.81 10.93 -60.67
CA LEU A 185 5.80 10.40 -61.61
C LEU A 185 5.03 9.70 -62.73
N PRO A 186 5.42 9.92 -64.00
CA PRO A 186 4.72 9.29 -65.12
C PRO A 186 4.70 7.78 -64.89
N PHE A 187 3.50 7.20 -64.94
CA PHE A 187 3.31 5.76 -64.93
C PHE A 187 4.24 5.16 -66.01
N GLN A 188 5.24 4.39 -65.60
CA GLN A 188 5.97 3.56 -66.55
C GLN A 188 5.00 2.47 -67.01
N GLU A 189 4.58 2.56 -68.28
CA GLU A 189 3.90 1.47 -68.96
C GLU A 189 4.82 0.23 -68.90
N ILE A 190 4.30 -0.85 -68.31
CA ILE A 190 4.92 -2.20 -68.32
C ILE A 190 4.46 -2.91 -69.60
#